data_AF-A0A814SMD3-F1
#
_entry.id   AF-A0A814SMD3-F1
#
_cell.length_a   1.000
_cell.length_b   1.000
_cell.length_c   1.000
_cell.angle_alpha   90.00
_cell.angle_beta   90.00
_cell.angle_gamma   90.00
#
_symmetry.space_group_name_H-M   'P 1'
#
loop_
_entity.id
_entity.type
_entity.pdbx_description
1 polymer ?
#
loop_
_entity_poly.entity_id
_entity_poly.type
_entity_poly.pdbx_seq_one_letter_code
_entity_poly.pdbx_strand_id
1 'polypeptide(L)'
;MADGTTPLKVIGTVQLIIKIKDMITTIMASVVKDLLTECIIGTDYITKYGLQFDAGKETITVCQQHHKITIPMNKQDNPVRVPLILTDSIRIPPQQQVTVRVSACISSSKVLFKPSYNLKQQIPVFMPNSLTDIQQYSALIPIYNPTNYPCYLSKGVIIGVSTVPTKQQLEVKSPSRKLSLQEHIENMVKHIEDTNQ
;
A
#
# COMPACT_ATOMS: atom_id res chain seq x y z
N MET A 1 -3.27 -0.77 -12.62
CA MET A 1 -3.93 0.53 -12.84
C MET A 1 -4.56 0.96 -11.53
N ALA A 2 -4.19 2.13 -11.00
CA ALA A 2 -5.00 2.78 -9.97
C ALA A 2 -6.36 3.13 -10.59
N ASP A 3 -7.43 3.06 -9.80
CA ASP A 3 -8.81 3.24 -10.24
C ASP A 3 -9.13 4.63 -10.83
N GLY A 4 -8.20 5.58 -10.76
CA GLY A 4 -8.32 6.93 -11.31
C GLY A 4 -9.35 7.80 -10.57
N THR A 5 -9.98 7.27 -9.53
CA THR A 5 -11.11 7.89 -8.84
C THR A 5 -10.80 8.24 -7.39
N THR A 6 -9.78 7.64 -6.78
CA THR A 6 -9.35 8.00 -5.43
C THR A 6 -8.36 9.17 -5.49
N PRO A 7 -8.74 10.39 -5.06
CA PRO A 7 -7.82 11.52 -5.04
C PRO A 7 -6.70 11.28 -4.03
N LEU A 8 -5.45 11.31 -4.49
CA LEU A 8 -4.29 11.30 -3.60
C LEU A 8 -4.12 12.69 -2.98
N LYS A 9 -4.14 12.77 -1.65
CA LYS A 9 -3.88 14.02 -0.93
C LYS A 9 -2.38 14.32 -0.97
N VAL A 10 -1.98 15.17 -1.91
CA VAL A 10 -0.62 15.71 -2.02
C VAL A 10 -0.40 16.71 -0.88
N ILE A 11 0.68 16.53 -0.12
CA ILE A 11 1.07 17.42 0.98
C ILE A 11 2.24 18.35 0.60
N GLY A 12 2.94 18.08 -0.51
CA GLY A 12 4.03 18.90 -1.00
C GLY A 12 4.77 18.24 -2.17
N THR A 13 5.88 18.86 -2.60
CA THR A 13 6.78 18.33 -3.62
C THR A 13 8.23 18.38 -3.12
N VAL A 14 9.02 17.39 -3.51
CA VAL A 14 10.44 17.28 -3.12
C VAL A 14 11.27 16.84 -4.32
N GLN A 15 12.53 17.25 -4.38
CA GLN A 15 13.48 16.69 -5.34
C GLN A 15 14.02 15.37 -4.79
N LEU A 16 13.65 14.26 -5.41
CA LEU A 16 14.18 12.94 -5.09
C LEU A 16 15.45 12.67 -5.88
N ILE A 17 16.45 12.14 -5.17
CA ILE A 17 17.64 11.53 -5.77
C ILE A 17 17.45 10.03 -5.70
N ILE A 18 17.39 9.37 -6.86
CA ILE A 18 17.18 7.92 -6.95
C ILE A 18 18.49 7.29 -7.41
N LYS A 19 19.05 6.40 -6.58
CA LYS A 19 20.25 5.64 -6.92
C LYS A 19 19.86 4.24 -7.37
N ILE A 20 20.26 3.89 -8.59
CA ILE A 20 20.04 2.59 -9.22
C ILE A 20 21.40 1.98 -9.56
N LYS A 21 21.87 1.03 -8.75
CA LYS A 21 23.26 0.53 -8.81
C LYS A 21 24.25 1.73 -8.78
N ASP A 22 24.97 1.96 -9.86
CA ASP A 22 25.97 3.04 -9.99
C ASP A 22 25.41 4.30 -10.66
N MET A 23 24.15 4.29 -11.10
CA MET A 23 23.49 5.44 -11.72
C MET A 23 22.73 6.26 -10.70
N ILE A 24 22.89 7.58 -10.77
CA ILE A 24 22.19 8.55 -9.93
C ILE A 24 21.30 9.41 -10.83
N THR A 25 20.02 9.43 -10.52
CA THR A 25 19.00 10.20 -11.23
C THR A 25 18.27 11.14 -10.29
N THR A 26 17.59 12.14 -10.84
CA THR A 26 16.85 13.14 -10.05
C THR A 26 15.48 13.41 -10.66
N ILE A 27 14.45 13.54 -9.81
CA ILE A 27 13.11 13.93 -10.24
C ILE A 27 12.38 14.72 -9.17
N MET A 28 11.48 15.61 -9.58
CA MET A 28 10.52 16.23 -8.66
C MET A 28 9.39 15.24 -8.39
N ALA A 29 9.15 14.90 -7.14
CA ALA A 29 8.09 13.97 -6.74
C ALA A 29 7.10 14.63 -5.78
N SER A 30 5.84 14.27 -5.93
CA SER A 30 4.78 14.65 -4.98
C SER A 30 4.83 13.76 -3.74
N VAL A 31 4.78 14.37 -2.56
CA VAL A 31 4.64 13.67 -1.30
C VAL A 31 3.15 13.55 -0.99
N VAL A 32 2.69 12.34 -0.67
CA VAL A 32 1.27 12.03 -0.44
C VAL A 32 1.10 11.41 0.95
N LYS A 33 -0.01 11.74 1.62
CA LYS A 33 -0.26 11.30 3.00
C LYS A 33 -0.50 9.78 3.12
N ASP A 34 -1.28 9.22 2.20
CA ASP A 34 -1.73 7.84 2.25
C ASP A 34 -1.40 7.13 0.93
N LEU A 35 -0.28 6.41 0.91
CA LEU A 35 0.17 5.61 -0.22
C LEU A 35 0.30 4.15 0.17
N LEU A 36 -0.19 3.24 -0.69
CA LEU A 36 -0.09 1.79 -0.48
C LEU A 36 1.33 1.23 -0.67
N THR A 37 2.24 2.07 -1.13
CA THR A 37 3.62 1.76 -1.47
C THR A 37 4.50 2.91 -0.99
N GLU A 38 5.81 2.67 -0.88
CA GLU A 38 6.78 3.70 -0.49
C GLU A 38 6.99 4.71 -1.61
N CYS A 39 6.87 4.27 -2.87
CA CYS A 39 7.05 5.12 -4.04
C CYS A 39 6.23 4.61 -5.22
N ILE A 40 5.71 5.55 -6.02
CA ILE A 40 5.16 5.27 -7.35
C ILE A 40 6.07 5.98 -8.36
N ILE A 41 6.59 5.23 -9.31
CA ILE A 41 7.33 5.78 -10.44
C ILE A 41 6.33 6.16 -11.53
N GLY A 42 6.19 7.46 -11.77
CA GLY A 42 5.31 8.02 -12.79
C GLY A 42 5.86 7.89 -14.20
N THR A 43 5.00 8.22 -15.18
CA THR A 43 5.37 8.23 -16.61
C THR A 43 6.41 9.29 -16.94
N ASP A 44 6.44 10.39 -16.18
CA ASP A 44 7.45 11.44 -16.25
C ASP A 44 8.86 10.90 -16.02
N TYR A 45 9.06 10.10 -14.97
CA TYR A 45 10.34 9.44 -14.70
C TYR A 45 10.69 8.43 -15.81
N ILE A 46 9.69 7.65 -16.24
CA ILE A 46 9.85 6.63 -17.27
C ILE A 46 10.36 7.27 -18.58
N THR A 47 9.72 8.35 -19.03
CA THR A 47 10.08 9.05 -20.25
C THR A 47 11.43 9.77 -20.10
N LYS A 48 11.68 10.44 -18.97
CA LYS A 48 12.92 11.19 -18.73
C LYS A 48 14.18 10.33 -18.81
N TYR A 49 14.11 9.08 -18.33
CA TYR A 49 15.25 8.16 -18.26
C TYR A 49 15.11 6.92 -19.17
N GLY A 50 14.18 6.97 -20.14
CA GLY A 50 13.99 5.92 -21.13
C GLY A 50 13.81 4.52 -20.51
N LEU A 51 12.99 4.42 -19.45
CA LEU A 51 12.76 3.14 -18.79
C LEU A 51 12.02 2.18 -19.72
N GLN A 52 12.53 0.96 -19.83
CA GLN A 52 11.93 -0.12 -20.59
C GLN A 52 11.56 -1.26 -19.63
N PHE A 53 10.30 -1.66 -19.65
CA PHE A 53 9.77 -2.75 -18.85
C PHE A 53 9.61 -3.97 -19.75
N ASP A 54 10.38 -5.02 -19.49
CA ASP A 54 10.21 -6.32 -20.13
C ASP A 54 9.52 -7.25 -19.14
N ALA A 55 8.19 -7.36 -19.26
CA ALA A 55 7.38 -8.19 -18.39
C ALA A 55 7.64 -9.69 -18.60
N GLY A 56 8.04 -10.10 -19.82
CA GLY A 56 8.36 -11.50 -20.12
C GLY A 56 9.64 -11.98 -19.45
N LYS A 57 10.63 -11.07 -19.33
CA LYS A 57 11.89 -11.33 -18.61
C LYS A 57 11.87 -10.87 -17.16
N GLU A 58 10.79 -10.22 -16.72
CA GLU A 58 10.69 -9.57 -15.42
C GLU A 58 11.89 -8.64 -15.15
N THR A 59 12.21 -7.76 -16.10
CA THR A 59 13.33 -6.82 -15.95
C THR A 59 12.92 -5.38 -16.24
N ILE A 60 13.56 -4.46 -15.54
CA ILE A 60 13.50 -3.02 -15.82
C ILE A 60 14.87 -2.62 -16.34
N THR A 61 14.89 -1.99 -17.51
CA THR A 61 16.08 -1.40 -18.08
C THR A 61 15.98 0.12 -17.99
N VAL A 62 17.03 0.77 -17.51
CA VAL A 62 17.17 2.22 -17.52
C VAL A 62 18.24 2.61 -18.52
N CYS A 63 17.94 3.57 -19.39
CA CYS A 63 18.82 4.01 -20.46
C CYS A 63 19.16 5.49 -20.25
N GLN A 64 20.41 5.79 -19.89
CA GLN A 64 20.89 7.16 -19.76
C GLN A 64 22.13 7.35 -20.63
N GLN A 65 21.98 8.13 -21.71
CA GLN A 65 23.04 8.40 -22.70
C GLN A 65 23.62 7.09 -23.26
N HIS A 66 24.82 6.69 -22.82
CA HIS A 66 25.55 5.49 -23.26
C HIS A 66 25.56 4.37 -22.21
N HIS A 67 24.93 4.59 -21.05
CA HIS A 67 24.83 3.60 -19.99
C HIS A 67 23.45 2.94 -20.00
N LYS A 68 23.46 1.60 -20.02
CA LYS A 68 22.28 0.76 -19.92
C LYS A 68 22.40 -0.09 -18.67
N ILE A 69 21.45 0.08 -17.74
CA ILE A 69 21.38 -0.73 -16.53
C ILE A 69 20.12 -1.57 -16.58
N THR A 70 20.29 -2.89 -16.50
CA THR A 70 19.17 -3.82 -16.35
C THR A 70 19.13 -4.31 -14.89
N ILE A 71 17.93 -4.25 -14.32
CA ILE A 71 17.62 -4.68 -12.97
C ILE A 71 16.55 -5.75 -13.08
N PRO A 72 16.69 -6.90 -12.40
CA PRO A 72 15.55 -7.80 -12.25
C PRO A 72 14.45 -7.07 -11.48
N MET A 73 13.20 -7.20 -11.94
CA MET A 73 12.04 -6.86 -11.13
C MET A 73 12.09 -7.79 -9.92
N ASN A 74 12.43 -7.23 -8.77
CA ASN A 74 12.52 -8.04 -7.57
C ASN A 74 11.11 -8.57 -7.27
N LYS A 75 10.92 -9.89 -7.36
CA LYS A 75 9.76 -10.53 -6.78
C LYS A 75 9.93 -10.30 -5.30
N GLN A 76 9.17 -9.34 -4.76
CA GLN A 76 9.11 -9.08 -3.34
C GLN A 76 9.03 -10.45 -2.65
N ASP A 77 10.05 -10.79 -1.84
CA ASP A 77 10.10 -12.05 -1.10
C ASP A 77 8.73 -12.27 -0.48
N ASN A 78 8.10 -13.40 -0.85
CA ASN A 78 6.70 -13.74 -0.61
C ASN A 78 6.10 -12.92 0.52
N PRO A 79 5.38 -11.83 0.21
CA PRO A 79 5.04 -10.84 1.23
C PRO A 79 4.18 -11.54 2.28
N VAL A 80 4.49 -11.34 3.55
CA VAL A 80 3.87 -12.10 4.64
C VAL A 80 2.37 -11.85 4.60
N ARG A 81 1.62 -12.91 4.27
CA ARG A 81 0.16 -12.87 4.21
C ARG A 81 -0.40 -13.33 5.53
N VAL A 82 -1.17 -12.45 6.18
CA VAL A 82 -1.84 -12.73 7.44
C VAL A 82 -3.33 -12.91 7.16
N PRO A 83 -3.91 -14.09 7.45
CA PRO A 83 -5.35 -14.28 7.30
C PRO A 83 -6.09 -13.39 8.32
N LEU A 84 -7.18 -12.76 7.87
CA LEU A 84 -8.13 -12.07 8.74
C LEU A 84 -9.35 -12.95 8.96
N ILE A 85 -9.57 -13.34 10.20
CA ILE A 85 -10.57 -14.33 10.60
C ILE A 85 -11.72 -13.63 11.32
N LEU A 86 -12.96 -13.92 10.92
CA LEU A 86 -14.14 -13.36 11.56
C LEU A 86 -14.27 -13.86 13.01
N THR A 87 -14.38 -12.93 13.95
CA THR A 87 -14.39 -13.27 15.39
C THR A 87 -15.74 -13.76 15.90
N ASP A 88 -16.82 -13.27 15.29
CA ASP A 88 -18.20 -13.57 15.67
C ASP A 88 -19.05 -13.81 14.43
N SER A 89 -20.05 -14.68 14.54
CA SER A 89 -21.01 -14.87 13.47
C SER A 89 -21.83 -13.59 13.28
N ILE A 90 -22.11 -13.21 12.04
CA ILE A 90 -22.86 -11.99 11.75
C ILE A 90 -23.91 -12.23 10.66
N ARG A 91 -25.07 -11.62 10.86
CA ARG A 91 -26.10 -11.47 9.84
C ARG A 91 -25.98 -10.07 9.22
N ILE A 92 -25.80 -10.01 7.92
CA ILE A 92 -25.69 -8.76 7.16
C ILE A 92 -27.05 -8.50 6.48
N PRO A 93 -27.78 -7.46 6.87
CA PRO A 93 -29.09 -7.17 6.28
C PRO A 93 -28.99 -6.86 4.77
N PRO A 94 -30.09 -7.02 4.02
CA PRO A 94 -30.16 -6.64 2.60
C PRO A 94 -29.75 -5.17 2.39
N GLN A 95 -29.01 -4.89 1.33
CA GLN A 95 -28.64 -3.52 0.89
C GLN A 95 -27.99 -2.66 1.99
N GLN A 96 -27.31 -3.29 2.95
CA GLN A 96 -26.70 -2.60 4.09
C GLN A 96 -25.22 -2.92 4.22
N GLN A 97 -24.49 -1.94 4.76
CA GLN A 97 -23.10 -2.10 5.18
C GLN A 97 -23.04 -2.32 6.68
N VAL A 98 -22.26 -3.31 7.10
CA VAL A 98 -21.94 -3.57 8.50
C VAL A 98 -20.43 -3.59 8.68
N THR A 99 -19.95 -3.14 9.84
CA THR A 99 -18.54 -3.23 10.21
C THR A 99 -18.34 -4.46 11.07
N VAL A 100 -17.46 -5.37 10.64
CA VAL A 100 -17.16 -6.61 11.37
C VAL A 100 -15.80 -6.55 12.04
N ARG A 101 -15.68 -7.21 13.18
CA ARG A 101 -14.41 -7.38 13.88
C ARG A 101 -13.73 -8.67 13.43
N VAL A 102 -12.47 -8.55 13.04
CA VAL A 102 -11.65 -9.69 12.63
C VAL A 102 -10.37 -9.77 13.44
N SER A 103 -9.91 -11.00 13.68
CA SER A 103 -8.65 -11.27 14.35
C SER A 103 -7.52 -11.46 13.33
N ALA A 104 -6.34 -11.00 13.69
CA ALA A 104 -5.09 -11.16 12.94
C ALA A 104 -4.01 -11.75 13.86
N CYS A 105 -3.00 -12.41 13.29
CA CYS A 105 -1.85 -12.90 14.07
C CYS A 105 -0.76 -11.85 14.35
N ILE A 106 -1.00 -10.59 13.97
CA ILE A 106 -0.08 -9.47 14.19
C ILE A 106 -0.70 -8.47 15.17
N SER A 107 0.10 -7.94 16.10
CA SER A 107 -0.39 -7.12 17.21
C SER A 107 -0.86 -5.73 16.77
N SER A 108 -0.06 -5.03 15.95
CA SER A 108 -0.38 -3.69 15.45
C SER A 108 0.37 -3.36 14.17
N SER A 109 -0.33 -2.92 13.12
CA SER A 109 0.24 -2.43 11.86
C SER A 109 -0.85 -1.85 10.96
N LYS A 110 -0.50 -0.87 10.13
CA LYS A 110 -1.29 -0.49 8.95
C LYS A 110 -0.97 -1.49 7.82
N VAL A 111 -1.98 -2.15 7.27
CA VAL A 111 -1.82 -3.23 6.29
C VAL A 111 -2.77 -3.08 5.11
N LEU A 112 -2.40 -3.65 3.97
CA LEU A 112 -3.31 -3.76 2.83
C LEU A 112 -4.19 -5.00 3.00
N PHE A 113 -5.49 -4.78 3.22
CA PHE A 113 -6.50 -5.82 3.23
C PHE A 113 -6.94 -6.17 1.79
N LYS A 114 -7.00 -7.48 1.51
CA LYS A 114 -7.58 -8.04 0.28
C LYS A 114 -8.65 -9.06 0.66
N PRO A 115 -9.91 -8.88 0.20
CA PRO A 115 -10.98 -9.83 0.44
C PRO A 115 -10.67 -11.24 -0.10
N SER A 116 -11.19 -12.25 0.58
CA SER A 116 -11.08 -13.65 0.17
C SER A 116 -11.90 -13.87 -1.10
N TYR A 117 -11.23 -14.35 -2.16
CA TYR A 117 -11.90 -14.68 -3.42
C TYR A 117 -12.90 -15.83 -3.24
N ASN A 118 -12.52 -16.84 -2.43
CA ASN A 118 -13.38 -17.99 -2.14
C ASN A 118 -14.67 -17.55 -1.42
N LEU A 119 -14.58 -16.55 -0.53
CA LEU A 119 -15.77 -16.03 0.17
C LEU A 119 -16.72 -15.33 -0.81
N LYS A 120 -16.20 -14.54 -1.75
CA LYS A 120 -17.01 -13.85 -2.78
C LYS A 120 -17.76 -14.81 -3.70
N GLN A 121 -17.25 -16.02 -3.91
CA GLN A 121 -17.93 -17.04 -4.72
C GLN A 121 -19.07 -17.74 -3.97
N GLN A 122 -18.96 -17.85 -2.64
CA GLN A 122 -19.93 -18.56 -1.82
C GLN A 122 -21.05 -17.66 -1.32
N ILE A 123 -20.73 -16.39 -1.03
CA ILE A 123 -21.63 -15.44 -0.39
C ILE A 123 -21.56 -14.12 -1.16
N PRO A 124 -22.70 -13.59 -1.64
CA PRO A 124 -22.75 -12.40 -2.48
C PRO A 124 -22.56 -11.12 -1.65
N VAL A 125 -21.41 -11.00 -0.99
CA VAL A 125 -21.00 -9.82 -0.21
C VAL A 125 -19.91 -9.06 -0.95
N PHE A 126 -19.95 -7.74 -0.83
CA PHE A 126 -18.94 -6.85 -1.35
C PHE A 126 -18.02 -6.37 -0.22
N MET A 127 -16.73 -6.51 -0.47
CA MET A 127 -15.67 -5.96 0.36
C MET A 127 -14.65 -5.33 -0.60
N PRO A 128 -14.29 -4.05 -0.43
CA PRO A 128 -13.22 -3.43 -1.20
C PRO A 128 -11.85 -3.84 -0.67
N ASN A 129 -10.82 -3.70 -1.50
CA ASN A 129 -9.44 -3.65 -0.98
C ASN A 129 -9.30 -2.34 -0.20
N SER A 130 -8.64 -2.37 0.96
CA SER A 130 -8.51 -1.19 1.80
C SER A 130 -7.21 -1.19 2.59
N LEU A 131 -6.74 0.01 2.97
CA LEU A 131 -5.83 0.15 4.09
C LEU A 131 -6.62 -0.09 5.37
N THR A 132 -6.13 -1.02 6.19
CA THR A 132 -6.74 -1.36 7.47
C THR A 132 -5.70 -1.25 8.56
N ASP A 133 -6.07 -0.63 9.66
CA ASP A 133 -5.27 -0.61 10.87
C ASP A 133 -5.63 -1.84 11.71
N ILE A 134 -4.62 -2.66 11.99
CA ILE A 134 -4.70 -3.71 13.00
C ILE A 134 -4.21 -3.11 14.31
N GLN A 135 -4.99 -3.30 15.36
CA GLN A 135 -4.66 -2.91 16.72
C GLN A 135 -5.10 -4.02 17.69
N GLN A 136 -4.22 -4.37 18.63
CA GLN A 136 -4.45 -5.44 19.59
C GLN A 136 -4.94 -6.74 18.92
N TYR A 137 -4.25 -7.16 17.85
CA TYR A 137 -4.61 -8.37 17.08
C TYR A 137 -5.99 -8.33 16.43
N SER A 138 -6.63 -7.16 16.32
CA SER A 138 -7.95 -7.01 15.73
C SER A 138 -8.01 -5.87 14.71
N ALA A 139 -8.91 -6.01 13.74
CA ALA A 139 -9.22 -4.98 12.76
C ALA A 139 -10.74 -4.88 12.55
N LEU A 140 -11.18 -3.74 12.05
CA LEU A 140 -12.56 -3.47 11.67
C LEU A 140 -12.66 -3.41 10.15
N ILE A 141 -13.47 -4.29 9.57
CA ILE A 141 -13.63 -4.39 8.11
C ILE A 141 -15.08 -4.09 7.73
N PRO A 142 -15.35 -3.13 6.83
CA PRO A 142 -16.68 -2.92 6.29
C PRO A 142 -17.05 -4.03 5.29
N ILE A 143 -18.25 -4.59 5.44
CA ILE A 143 -18.83 -5.57 4.52
C ILE A 143 -20.20 -5.06 4.08
N TYR A 144 -20.42 -4.99 2.77
CA TYR A 144 -21.69 -4.59 2.18
C TYR A 144 -22.41 -5.80 1.61
N ASN A 145 -23.72 -5.91 1.87
CA ASN A 145 -24.57 -6.89 1.22
C ASN A 145 -25.37 -6.21 0.09
N PRO A 146 -24.99 -6.40 -1.19
CA PRO A 146 -25.72 -5.84 -2.33
C PRO A 146 -27.06 -6.53 -2.62
N THR A 147 -27.40 -7.63 -1.97
CA THR A 147 -28.58 -8.42 -2.30
C THR A 147 -29.84 -7.93 -1.59
N ASN A 148 -31.00 -8.43 -2.05
CA ASN A 148 -32.30 -8.16 -1.46
C ASN A 148 -32.66 -9.12 -0.32
N TYR A 149 -31.73 -9.99 0.11
CA TYR A 149 -31.93 -10.96 1.19
C TYR A 149 -30.75 -10.90 2.18
N PRO A 150 -30.94 -11.29 3.45
CA PRO A 150 -29.86 -11.25 4.43
C PRO A 150 -28.78 -12.29 4.09
N CYS A 151 -27.52 -11.92 4.28
CA CYS A 151 -26.39 -12.86 4.24
C CYS A 151 -25.95 -13.23 5.66
N TYR A 152 -25.37 -14.41 5.82
CA TYR A 152 -24.82 -14.86 7.10
C TYR A 152 -23.37 -15.29 6.92
N LEU A 153 -22.50 -14.77 7.79
CA LEU A 153 -21.11 -15.19 7.89
C LEU A 153 -20.90 -15.90 9.22
N SER A 154 -20.37 -17.11 9.17
CA SER A 154 -20.03 -17.88 10.37
C SER A 154 -18.73 -17.38 10.98
N LYS A 155 -18.67 -17.39 12.32
CA LYS A 155 -17.42 -17.27 13.07
C LYS A 155 -16.34 -18.20 12.51
N GLY A 156 -15.10 -17.71 12.47
CA GLY A 156 -13.95 -18.50 12.02
C GLY A 156 -13.71 -18.47 10.49
N VAL A 157 -14.62 -17.89 9.70
CA VAL A 157 -14.41 -17.72 8.26
C VAL A 157 -13.29 -16.71 8.00
N ILE A 158 -12.40 -17.04 7.06
CA ILE A 158 -11.38 -16.13 6.54
C ILE A 158 -12.05 -15.14 5.58
N ILE A 159 -12.19 -13.89 6.01
CA ILE A 159 -12.81 -12.85 5.18
C ILE A 159 -11.85 -12.27 4.15
N GLY A 160 -10.54 -12.45 4.35
CA GLY A 160 -9.50 -11.98 3.47
C GLY A 160 -8.10 -12.17 4.05
N VAL A 161 -7.14 -11.57 3.37
CA VAL A 161 -5.73 -11.60 3.76
C VAL A 161 -5.18 -10.18 3.83
N SER A 162 -4.38 -9.94 4.85
CA SER A 162 -3.58 -8.72 4.97
C SER A 162 -2.18 -8.99 4.47
N THR A 163 -1.66 -8.08 3.65
CA THR A 163 -0.25 -8.10 3.27
C THR A 163 0.52 -7.17 4.20
N VAL A 164 1.42 -7.74 5.00
CA VAL A 164 2.35 -6.94 5.81
C VAL A 164 3.48 -6.51 4.86
N PRO A 165 3.73 -5.20 4.71
CA PRO A 165 4.91 -4.76 3.99
C PRO A 165 6.13 -5.28 4.76
N THR A 166 6.83 -6.27 4.19
CA THR A 166 8.14 -6.67 4.68
C THR A 166 9.00 -5.41 4.60
N LYS A 167 9.53 -4.92 5.73
CA LYS A 167 10.49 -3.81 5.73
C LYS A 167 11.70 -4.21 4.89
N GLN A 168 11.65 -4.00 3.58
CA GLN A 168 12.87 -3.86 2.81
C GLN A 168 13.42 -2.50 3.25
N GLN A 169 14.50 -2.53 4.01
CA GLN A 169 15.18 -1.31 4.43
C GLN A 169 15.60 -0.54 3.16
N LEU A 170 14.80 0.44 2.75
CA LEU A 170 15.30 1.55 1.94
C LEU A 170 16.28 2.30 2.84
N GLU A 171 17.57 1.95 2.76
CA GLU A 171 18.63 2.82 3.27
C GLU A 171 18.63 4.09 2.41
N VAL A 172 17.80 5.07 2.80
CA VAL A 172 17.97 6.45 2.37
C VAL A 172 19.22 6.96 3.08
N LYS A 173 20.39 6.74 2.47
CA LYS A 173 21.63 7.42 2.86
C LYS A 173 21.52 8.86 2.39
N SER A 174 20.88 9.72 3.17
CA SER A 174 21.07 11.16 3.03
C SER A 174 22.54 11.49 3.40
N PRO A 175 23.29 12.17 2.54
CA PRO A 175 24.61 12.64 2.88
C PRO A 175 24.46 13.92 3.71
N SER A 176 24.00 13.79 4.96
CA SER A 176 24.15 14.74 6.09
C SER A 176 23.11 14.41 7.18
N ARG A 177 23.59 13.97 8.35
CA ARG A 177 22.84 13.65 9.59
C ARG A 177 21.71 12.61 9.45
N LYS A 178 21.94 11.44 10.08
CA LYS A 178 20.91 10.43 10.37
C LYS A 178 19.82 11.04 11.28
N LEU A 179 18.78 11.58 10.67
CA LEU A 179 17.46 11.68 11.30
C LEU A 179 16.62 10.57 10.68
N SER A 180 15.89 9.83 11.52
CA SER A 180 14.95 8.83 11.03
C SER A 180 13.91 9.50 10.11
N LEU A 181 13.41 8.79 9.10
CA LEU A 181 12.43 9.34 8.15
C LEU A 181 11.19 9.91 8.89
N GLN A 182 10.82 9.32 10.03
CA GLN A 182 9.76 9.83 10.89
C GLN A 182 10.12 11.18 11.54
N GLU A 183 11.31 11.32 12.12
CA GLU A 183 11.74 12.61 12.68
C GLU A 183 11.84 13.70 11.61
N HIS A 184 12.22 13.37 10.38
CA HIS A 184 12.28 14.36 9.29
C HIS A 184 10.88 14.81 8.85
N ILE A 185 9.93 13.87 8.76
CA ILE A 185 8.52 14.18 8.44
C ILE A 185 7.88 14.99 9.57
N GLU A 186 8.10 14.62 10.83
CA GLU A 186 7.58 15.36 11.99
C GLU A 186 8.14 16.79 12.05
N ASN A 187 9.44 16.96 11.79
CA ASN A 187 10.05 18.29 11.75
C ASN A 187 9.54 19.14 10.57
N MET A 188 9.31 18.54 9.40
CA MET A 188 8.73 19.24 8.25
C MET A 188 7.28 19.67 8.53
N VAL A 189 6.46 18.81 9.13
CA VAL A 189 5.07 19.14 9.48
C VAL A 189 5.03 20.28 10.50
N LYS A 190 5.89 20.21 11.52
CA LYS A 190 5.99 21.25 12.56
C LYS A 190 6.40 22.61 11.99
N HIS A 191 7.31 22.64 11.02
CA HIS A 191 7.73 23.89 10.38
C HIS A 191 6.61 24.53 9.54
N ILE A 192 5.74 23.73 8.92
CA ILE A 192 4.60 24.24 8.15
C ILE A 192 3.51 24.83 9.08
N GLU A 193 3.34 24.26 10.27
CA GLU A 193 2.39 24.78 11.27
C GLU A 193 2.87 26.11 11.88
N ASP A 194 4.17 26.26 12.13
CA ASP A 194 4.76 27.49 12.67
C ASP A 194 4.78 28.66 11.67
N THR A 195 4.62 28.40 10.37
CA THR A 195 4.63 29.46 9.32
C THR A 195 3.24 30.07 9.09
N ASN A 196 2.19 29.58 9.78
CA ASN A 196 0.81 30.05 9.65
C ASN A 196 0.30 30.85 10.88
N GLN A 197 1.21 31.34 11.74
CA GLN A 197 0.94 32.34 12.78
C GLN A 197 1.65 33.65 12.45
#